data_AF-A0AAV6ZJ57-F1
#
_entry.id   AF-A0AAV6ZJ57-F1
#
_cell.length_a   1.000
_cell.length_b   1.000
_cell.length_c   1.000
_cell.angle_alpha   90.00
_cell.angle_beta   90.00
_cell.angle_gamma   90.00
#
_symmetry.space_group_name_H-M   'P 1'
#
loop_
_entity.id
_entity.type
_entity.pdbx_description
1 polymer ?
#
loop_
_entity_poly.entity_id
_entity_poly.type
_entity_poly.pdbx_seq_one_letter_code
_entity_poly.pdbx_strand_id
1 'polypeptide(L)'
;MGWHLKRISCAVRRILKAVSAVLYLTVCTTTLNNRNGHREQILTDTFTTNVFLRSTVGPLTITFPKPPSLKKIRVKNPYVTLGGFYSPRHCYGRYRTAVIIPHRNREAHLRTLLYYLHPFLQRQQLHYAIFVVHQTGNATFNRAKLLNIGVREALRYNDWDCLILHDVDLIPENDYNLYICDDYYPKHLSSAMDKFQYR
;
A
#
# COMPACT_ATOMS: atom_id res chain seq x y z
N MET A 1 38.03 -10.49 13.83
CA MET A 1 37.50 -10.22 12.47
C MET A 1 36.13 -9.58 12.62
N GLY A 2 36.08 -8.24 12.62
CA GLY A 2 34.85 -7.48 12.88
C GLY A 2 34.09 -7.18 11.59
N TRP A 3 32.84 -7.61 11.51
CA TRP A 3 31.93 -7.21 10.43
C TRP A 3 31.39 -5.80 10.74
N HIS A 4 32.04 -4.78 10.19
CA HIS A 4 31.52 -3.41 10.22
C HIS A 4 30.35 -3.27 9.23
N LEU A 5 29.12 -3.41 9.71
CA LEU A 5 27.93 -2.96 8.97
C LEU A 5 27.85 -1.43 9.02
N LYS A 6 28.30 -0.77 7.94
CA LYS A 6 28.02 0.66 7.71
C LYS A 6 26.50 0.85 7.62
N ARG A 7 25.92 1.64 8.53
CA ARG A 7 24.51 2.08 8.47
C ARG A 7 24.25 2.75 7.12
N ILE A 8 23.49 2.07 6.25
CA ILE A 8 22.85 2.75 5.11
C ILE A 8 21.66 3.50 5.68
N SER A 9 21.80 4.82 5.81
CA SER A 9 20.68 5.72 6.08
C SER A 9 19.78 5.77 4.85
N CYS A 10 18.84 4.82 4.73
CA CYS A 10 17.73 4.95 3.78
C CYS A 10 16.71 5.90 4.41
N ALA A 11 16.69 7.15 3.94
CA ALA A 11 15.61 8.06 4.26
C ALA A 11 14.35 7.59 3.50
N VAL A 12 13.31 7.14 4.20
CA VAL A 12 11.97 7.02 3.63
C VAL A 12 11.53 8.45 3.29
N ARG A 13 11.77 8.87 2.04
CA ARG A 13 11.36 10.20 1.57
C ARG A 13 9.85 10.19 1.41
N ARG A 14 9.16 10.89 2.31
CA ARG A 14 7.77 11.32 2.15
C ARG A 14 7.60 11.94 0.76
N ILE A 15 6.81 11.30 -0.10
CA ILE A 15 6.28 11.96 -1.30
C ILE A 15 5.35 13.05 -0.79
N LEU A 16 5.53 14.26 -1.32
CA LEU A 16 5.01 15.56 -0.84
C LEU A 16 5.88 16.29 0.19
N LYS A 17 7.15 16.54 -0.15
CA LYS A 17 7.81 17.78 0.30
C LYS A 17 7.28 18.94 -0.55
N ALA A 18 6.07 19.43 -0.24
CA ALA A 18 5.58 20.75 -0.64
C ALA A 18 4.24 21.08 0.05
N VAL A 19 4.17 21.05 1.39
CA VAL A 19 3.43 21.99 2.25
C VAL A 19 4.07 21.86 3.64
N SER A 20 4.54 22.98 4.18
CA SER A 20 5.13 23.07 5.51
C SER A 20 4.04 22.88 6.57
N ALA A 21 4.17 21.87 7.42
CA ALA A 21 3.60 21.87 8.77
C ALA A 21 4.29 20.79 9.61
N VAL A 22 4.82 21.26 10.72
CA VAL A 22 5.60 20.58 11.75
C VAL A 22 4.74 19.54 12.49
N LEU A 23 5.29 18.36 12.78
CA LEU A 23 5.13 17.76 14.10
C LEU A 23 6.23 16.72 14.37
N TYR A 24 7.06 17.04 15.36
CA TYR A 24 7.95 16.14 16.10
C TYR A 24 7.15 15.50 17.26
N LEU A 25 7.44 14.21 17.59
CA LEU A 25 7.62 13.57 18.92
C LEU A 25 6.83 14.14 20.14
N THR A 26 6.22 13.43 21.12
CA THR A 26 6.30 12.07 21.74
C THR A 26 5.01 11.95 22.62
N VAL A 27 4.47 10.80 23.09
CA VAL A 27 4.86 9.99 24.28
C VAL A 27 3.96 8.73 24.34
N CYS A 28 4.58 7.58 24.68
CA CYS A 28 3.94 6.30 25.04
C CYS A 28 3.38 6.31 26.47
N THR A 29 2.32 5.52 26.74
CA THR A 29 2.29 4.55 27.86
C THR A 29 1.09 3.59 27.76
N THR A 30 1.38 2.35 28.13
CA THR A 30 0.59 1.10 28.13
C THR A 30 -0.52 1.04 29.19
N THR A 31 -1.57 0.23 28.95
CA THR A 31 -1.93 -0.97 29.77
C THR A 31 -3.16 -1.68 29.19
N LEU A 32 -3.01 -2.98 28.88
CA LEU A 32 -4.12 -3.94 28.78
C LEU A 32 -4.51 -4.35 30.20
N ASN A 33 -5.80 -4.32 30.51
CA ASN A 33 -6.36 -5.04 31.65
C ASN A 33 -7.63 -5.76 31.21
N ASN A 34 -7.58 -7.09 31.25
CA ASN A 34 -8.69 -7.99 30.98
C ASN A 34 -9.23 -8.49 32.32
N ARG A 35 -10.52 -8.26 32.61
CA ARG A 35 -11.27 -9.01 33.63
C ARG A 35 -12.72 -9.18 33.18
N ASN A 36 -13.18 -10.43 33.31
CA ASN A 36 -14.53 -10.95 33.14
C ASN A 36 -14.82 -11.32 31.67
N GLY A 37 -14.80 -12.57 31.22
CA GLY A 37 -15.15 -13.80 31.94
C GLY A 37 -16.65 -14.07 31.85
N HIS A 38 -17.21 -14.16 30.64
CA HIS A 38 -18.45 -14.91 30.36
C HIS A 38 -18.41 -15.48 28.93
N ARG A 39 -18.70 -16.77 28.85
CA ARG A 39 -18.74 -17.59 27.64
C ARG A 39 -20.16 -17.54 27.06
N GLU A 40 -20.22 -17.67 25.73
CA GLU A 40 -21.30 -18.27 24.94
C GLU A 40 -22.37 -17.33 24.38
N GLN A 41 -22.24 -17.01 23.09
CA GLN A 41 -23.24 -17.49 22.13
C GLN A 41 -22.63 -17.61 20.72
N ILE A 42 -22.67 -18.83 20.20
CA ILE A 42 -22.41 -19.14 18.79
C ILE A 42 -23.56 -18.52 18.00
N LEU A 43 -23.28 -17.49 17.21
CA LEU A 43 -24.11 -17.13 16.07
C LEU A 43 -23.37 -17.55 14.81
N THR A 44 -23.69 -18.76 14.38
CA THR A 44 -23.57 -19.17 12.98
C THR A 44 -24.46 -18.24 12.15
N ASP A 45 -23.90 -17.14 11.66
CA ASP A 45 -24.56 -16.38 10.60
C ASP A 45 -23.87 -16.72 9.28
N THR A 46 -24.36 -17.81 8.68
CA THR A 46 -24.28 -18.07 7.25
C THR A 46 -25.06 -16.97 6.52
N PHE A 47 -24.50 -15.76 6.44
CA PHE A 47 -25.06 -14.66 5.66
C PHE A 47 -24.10 -14.30 4.52
N THR A 48 -24.33 -14.98 3.40
CA THR A 48 -24.00 -14.59 2.02
C THR A 48 -22.66 -13.89 1.78
N THR A 49 -21.70 -14.68 1.32
CA THR A 49 -20.51 -14.27 0.55
C THR A 49 -20.85 -13.59 -0.79
N ASN A 50 -22.02 -12.95 -0.95
CA ASN A 50 -22.56 -12.47 -2.23
C ASN A 50 -23.15 -11.05 -2.19
N VAL A 51 -22.76 -10.21 -1.22
CA VAL A 51 -22.81 -8.74 -1.41
C VAL A 51 -21.46 -8.28 -1.98
N PHE A 52 -21.09 -8.89 -3.12
CA PHE A 52 -19.76 -8.84 -3.71
C PHE A 52 -19.54 -7.53 -4.49
N LEU A 53 -18.48 -6.79 -4.16
CA LEU A 53 -17.77 -5.82 -5.02
C LEU A 53 -18.61 -4.91 -5.95
N ARG A 54 -19.67 -4.23 -5.48
CA ARG A 54 -20.44 -3.28 -6.33
C ARG A 54 -19.63 -2.09 -6.89
N SER A 55 -18.36 -1.95 -6.50
CA SER A 55 -17.47 -0.85 -6.92
C SER A 55 -16.37 -1.26 -7.91
N THR A 56 -16.09 -2.54 -8.12
CA THR A 56 -15.11 -2.99 -9.13
C THR A 56 -15.75 -3.00 -10.51
N VAL A 57 -14.99 -2.61 -11.53
CA VAL A 57 -15.48 -2.53 -12.92
C VAL A 57 -14.92 -3.63 -13.83
N GLY A 58 -13.99 -4.44 -13.32
CA GLY A 58 -13.30 -5.49 -14.03
C GLY A 58 -12.09 -4.97 -14.82
N PRO A 59 -11.93 -5.36 -16.10
CA PRO A 59 -10.83 -4.92 -16.95
C PRO A 59 -10.72 -3.40 -17.07
N LEU A 60 -9.50 -2.90 -17.03
CA LEU A 60 -9.15 -1.49 -17.08
C LEU A 60 -8.31 -1.22 -18.32
N THR A 61 -8.68 -0.19 -19.07
CA THR A 61 -7.84 0.29 -20.17
C THR A 61 -6.65 1.07 -19.61
N ILE A 62 -5.48 0.45 -19.62
CA ILE A 62 -4.23 1.10 -19.23
C ILE A 62 -3.62 1.74 -20.47
N THR A 63 -3.38 3.04 -20.37
CA THR A 63 -2.61 3.78 -21.39
C THR A 63 -1.38 4.39 -20.74
N PHE A 64 -0.29 4.45 -21.49
CA PHE A 64 0.95 5.09 -21.07
C PHE A 64 1.22 6.38 -21.86
N PRO A 65 0.29 7.36 -21.90
CA PRO A 65 0.66 8.68 -22.37
C PRO A 65 1.68 9.27 -21.38
N LYS A 66 2.25 10.41 -21.74
CA LYS A 66 3.22 11.16 -20.92
C LYS A 66 2.90 11.08 -19.41
N PRO A 67 3.90 10.82 -18.54
CA PRO A 67 3.68 10.63 -17.11
C PRO A 67 2.89 11.81 -16.49
N PRO A 68 1.82 11.54 -15.72
CA PRO A 68 0.98 12.58 -15.17
C PRO A 68 1.73 13.44 -14.14
N SER A 69 1.26 14.66 -13.92
CA SER A 69 1.78 15.51 -12.84
C SER A 69 1.18 15.10 -11.49
N LEU A 70 1.91 15.32 -10.40
CA LEU A 70 1.41 15.07 -9.04
C LEU A 70 0.12 15.87 -8.74
N LYS A 71 0.01 17.09 -9.29
CA LYS A 71 -1.22 17.91 -9.19
C LYS A 71 -2.41 17.20 -9.84
N LYS A 72 -2.25 16.62 -11.03
CA LYS A 72 -3.31 15.86 -11.72
C LYS A 72 -3.73 14.63 -10.91
N ILE A 73 -2.76 13.91 -10.33
CA ILE A 73 -3.03 12.73 -9.49
C ILE A 73 -3.82 13.14 -8.23
N ARG A 74 -3.41 14.22 -7.56
CA ARG A 74 -4.11 14.72 -6.35
C ARG A 74 -5.54 15.16 -6.67
N VAL A 75 -5.75 15.92 -7.75
CA VAL A 75 -7.08 16.37 -8.17
C VAL A 75 -8.00 15.18 -8.50
N LYS A 76 -7.46 14.13 -9.14
CA LYS A 76 -8.22 12.90 -9.45
C LYS A 76 -8.61 12.10 -8.19
N ASN A 77 -7.87 12.27 -7.08
CA ASN A 77 -8.05 11.50 -5.86
C ASN A 77 -8.26 12.43 -4.65
N PRO A 78 -9.40 13.15 -4.58
CA PRO A 78 -9.63 14.17 -3.54
C PRO A 78 -9.74 13.59 -2.13
N TYR A 79 -10.05 12.29 -2.01
CA TYR A 79 -10.21 11.59 -0.73
C TYR A 79 -8.92 10.98 -0.18
N VAL A 80 -7.83 11.02 -0.95
CA VAL A 80 -6.52 10.56 -0.48
C VAL A 80 -5.91 11.67 0.37
N THR A 81 -5.63 11.36 1.63
CA THR A 81 -5.05 12.31 2.59
C THR A 81 -3.52 12.32 2.51
N LEU A 82 -2.91 13.24 3.25
CA LEU A 82 -1.46 13.39 3.31
C LEU A 82 -0.77 12.07 3.65
N GLY A 83 0.31 11.76 2.93
CA GLY A 83 1.05 10.50 3.08
C GLY A 83 0.51 9.36 2.21
N GLY A 84 -0.53 9.59 1.41
CA GLY A 84 -1.08 8.57 0.51
C GLY A 84 -2.04 7.62 1.22
N PHE A 85 -2.69 8.08 2.28
CA PHE A 85 -3.68 7.33 3.06
C PHE A 85 -5.08 7.50 2.49
N TYR A 86 -5.89 6.46 2.60
CA TYR A 86 -7.30 6.50 2.24
C TYR A 86 -8.09 5.54 3.13
N SER A 87 -9.30 5.94 3.49
CA SER A 87 -10.33 5.09 4.08
C SER A 87 -11.66 5.35 3.39
N PRO A 88 -12.51 4.33 3.18
CA PRO A 88 -13.85 4.54 2.63
C PRO A 88 -14.67 5.49 3.51
N ARG A 89 -15.48 6.34 2.88
CA ARG A 89 -16.25 7.39 3.60
C ARG A 89 -17.59 6.94 4.16
N HIS A 90 -18.16 5.89 3.57
CA HIS A 90 -19.54 5.46 3.84
C HIS A 90 -19.60 4.05 4.45
N CYS A 91 -18.45 3.44 4.72
CA CYS A 91 -18.33 2.13 5.33
C CYS A 91 -16.96 1.99 5.99
N TYR A 92 -16.81 0.97 6.82
CA TYR A 92 -15.50 0.56 7.30
C TYR A 92 -14.75 -0.19 6.20
N GLY A 93 -13.47 0.13 6.02
CA GLY A 93 -12.62 -0.61 5.09
C GLY A 93 -12.52 -2.07 5.53
N ARG A 94 -12.82 -3.00 4.62
CA ARG A 94 -12.85 -4.44 4.93
C ARG A 94 -11.48 -4.98 5.33
N TYR A 95 -10.43 -4.42 4.75
CA TYR A 95 -9.03 -4.74 5.03
C TYR A 95 -8.20 -3.47 5.11
N ARG A 96 -7.21 -3.49 6.01
CA ARG A 96 -6.14 -2.51 6.10
C ARG A 96 -4.93 -3.00 5.32
N THR A 97 -4.67 -2.38 4.16
CA THR A 97 -3.58 -2.78 3.26
C THR A 97 -2.47 -1.74 3.20
N ALA A 98 -1.24 -2.11 3.54
CA ALA A 98 -0.06 -1.31 3.23
C ALA A 98 0.53 -1.74 1.88
N VAL A 99 0.71 -0.81 0.95
CA VAL A 99 1.39 -1.05 -0.32
C VAL A 99 2.80 -0.49 -0.26
N ILE A 100 3.81 -1.35 -0.31
CA ILE A 100 5.22 -1.00 -0.19
C ILE A 100 5.87 -1.02 -1.57
N ILE A 101 6.40 0.13 -1.99
CA ILE A 101 6.99 0.33 -3.32
C ILE A 101 8.47 0.71 -3.17
N PRO A 102 9.42 -0.15 -3.55
CA PRO A 102 10.83 0.20 -3.58
C PRO A 102 11.09 1.13 -4.76
N HIS A 103 11.80 2.24 -4.55
CA HIS A 103 11.95 3.28 -5.57
C HIS A 103 13.35 3.89 -5.63
N ARG A 104 13.87 4.07 -6.85
CA ARG A 104 15.01 4.96 -7.14
C ARG A 104 14.99 5.38 -8.61
N ASN A 105 15.17 6.66 -8.87
CA ASN A 105 15.34 7.24 -10.22
C ASN A 105 14.26 6.80 -11.23
N ARG A 106 13.02 6.56 -10.80
CA ARG A 106 11.91 6.08 -11.63
C ARG A 106 10.62 6.91 -11.42
N GLU A 107 10.80 8.23 -11.26
CA GLU A 107 9.71 9.16 -10.93
C GLU A 107 8.58 9.18 -11.98
N ALA A 108 8.89 8.92 -13.25
CA ALA A 108 7.89 8.77 -14.30
C ALA A 108 6.97 7.56 -14.06
N HIS A 109 7.56 6.37 -13.83
CA HIS A 109 6.82 5.15 -13.51
C HIS A 109 6.00 5.31 -12.24
N LEU A 110 6.59 5.90 -11.20
CA LEU A 110 5.90 6.13 -9.92
C LEU A 110 4.65 7.00 -10.10
N ARG A 111 4.74 8.09 -10.88
CA ARG A 111 3.58 8.96 -11.14
C ARG A 111 2.50 8.23 -11.94
N THR A 112 2.88 7.45 -12.94
CA THR A 112 1.93 6.62 -13.69
C THR A 112 1.27 5.57 -12.78
N LEU A 113 2.05 4.88 -11.95
CA LEU A 113 1.53 3.91 -10.99
C LEU A 113 0.51 4.55 -10.04
N LEU A 114 0.86 5.66 -9.38
CA LEU A 114 -0.06 6.34 -8.45
C LEU A 114 -1.35 6.82 -9.14
N TYR A 115 -1.28 7.23 -10.41
CA TYR A 115 -2.45 7.66 -11.18
C TYR A 115 -3.50 6.56 -11.41
N TYR A 116 -3.05 5.30 -11.52
CA TYR A 116 -3.91 4.14 -11.72
C TYR A 116 -4.24 3.42 -10.40
N LEU A 117 -3.25 3.29 -9.52
CA LEU A 117 -3.34 2.51 -8.29
C LEU A 117 -4.28 3.16 -7.26
N HIS A 118 -4.27 4.49 -7.12
CA HIS A 118 -5.17 5.15 -6.15
C HIS A 118 -6.65 4.89 -6.46
N PRO A 119 -7.18 5.14 -7.68
CA PRO A 119 -8.57 4.79 -8.00
C PRO A 119 -8.85 3.29 -7.91
N PHE A 120 -7.88 2.46 -8.29
CA PHE A 120 -7.98 1.00 -8.22
C PHE A 120 -8.25 0.52 -6.78
N LEU A 121 -7.42 0.95 -5.81
CA LEU A 121 -7.58 0.56 -4.41
C LEU A 121 -8.83 1.16 -3.77
N GLN A 122 -9.22 2.37 -4.17
CA GLN A 122 -10.47 3.01 -3.69
C GLN A 122 -11.71 2.24 -4.12
N ARG A 123 -11.75 1.71 -5.36
CA ARG A 123 -12.85 0.86 -5.84
C ARG A 123 -12.95 -0.47 -5.11
N GLN A 124 -11.84 -0.98 -4.58
CA GLN A 124 -11.83 -2.17 -3.72
C GLN A 124 -12.26 -1.87 -2.27
N GLN A 125 -12.63 -0.63 -1.96
CA GLN A 125 -13.08 -0.20 -0.63
C GLN A 125 -12.09 -0.55 0.50
N LEU A 126 -10.80 -0.47 0.19
CA LEU A 126 -9.73 -0.74 1.16
C LEU A 126 -9.46 0.48 2.05
N HIS A 127 -9.14 0.24 3.32
CA HIS A 127 -8.34 1.19 4.08
C HIS A 127 -6.90 0.94 3.68
N TYR A 128 -6.22 1.89 3.04
CA TYR A 128 -4.86 1.66 2.56
C TYR A 128 -3.92 2.84 2.77
N ALA A 129 -2.62 2.53 2.70
CA ALA A 129 -1.56 3.50 2.58
C ALA A 129 -0.48 3.05 1.61
N ILE A 130 0.14 3.99 0.90
CA ILE A 130 1.23 3.71 -0.03
C ILE A 130 2.56 4.21 0.55
N PHE A 131 3.47 3.28 0.80
CA PHE A 131 4.80 3.52 1.32
C PHE A 131 5.84 3.43 0.20
N VAL A 132 6.33 4.58 -0.26
CA VAL A 132 7.41 4.62 -1.25
C VAL A 132 8.76 4.68 -0.55
N VAL A 133 9.52 3.60 -0.65
CA VAL A 133 10.82 3.44 0.01
C VAL A 133 11.92 3.85 -0.95
N HIS A 134 12.41 5.07 -0.79
CA HIS A 134 13.42 5.64 -1.67
C HIS A 134 14.84 5.28 -1.24
N GLN A 135 15.62 4.66 -2.15
CA GLN A 135 17.05 4.44 -1.91
C GLN A 135 17.86 5.66 -2.34
N THR A 136 18.46 6.34 -1.37
CA THR A 136 19.36 7.47 -1.60
C THR A 136 20.78 7.01 -1.96
N GLY A 137 21.51 7.86 -2.69
CA GLY A 137 22.91 7.64 -3.04
C GLY A 137 23.11 6.72 -4.24
N ASN A 138 24.38 6.47 -4.55
CA ASN A 138 24.81 5.84 -5.80
C ASN A 138 25.17 4.34 -5.67
N ALA A 139 24.97 3.76 -4.48
CA ALA A 139 25.19 2.32 -4.27
C ALA A 139 24.29 1.47 -5.18
N THR A 140 24.56 0.17 -5.34
CA THR A 140 23.68 -0.72 -6.11
C THR A 140 22.25 -0.75 -5.53
N PHE A 141 21.24 -0.74 -6.39
CA PHE A 141 19.84 -0.80 -5.96
C PHE A 141 19.57 -2.15 -5.30
N ASN A 142 19.03 -2.16 -4.08
CA ASN A 142 18.71 -3.40 -3.37
C ASN A 142 17.21 -3.47 -3.09
N ARG A 143 16.47 -4.06 -4.04
CA ARG A 143 15.01 -4.20 -3.99
C ARG A 143 14.54 -4.88 -2.69
N ALA A 144 15.08 -6.07 -2.38
CA ALA A 144 14.68 -6.85 -1.21
C ALA A 144 14.92 -6.09 0.10
N LYS A 145 16.06 -5.40 0.23
CA LYS A 145 16.35 -4.59 1.42
C LYS A 145 15.36 -3.43 1.58
N LEU A 146 14.98 -2.76 0.49
CA LEU A 146 14.01 -1.66 0.56
C LEU A 146 12.60 -2.17 0.92
N LEU A 147 12.20 -3.32 0.40
CA LEU A 147 10.94 -3.96 0.78
C LEU A 147 10.93 -4.28 2.28
N ASN A 148 11.99 -4.90 2.80
CA ASN A 148 12.10 -5.20 4.23
C ASN A 148 12.06 -3.94 5.11
N ILE A 149 12.74 -2.87 4.68
CA ILE A 149 12.67 -1.56 5.36
C ILE A 149 11.24 -1.04 5.33
N GLY A 150 10.59 -1.07 4.17
CA GLY A 150 9.22 -0.60 3.99
C GLY A 150 8.21 -1.34 4.87
N VAL A 151 8.30 -2.67 4.93
CA VAL A 151 7.47 -3.50 5.83
C VAL A 151 7.66 -3.06 7.28
N ARG A 152 8.91 -2.94 7.73
CA ARG A 152 9.19 -2.53 9.11
C ARG A 152 8.66 -1.14 9.43
N GLU A 153 8.81 -0.17 8.53
CA GLU A 153 8.30 1.19 8.76
C GLU A 153 6.76 1.26 8.64
N ALA A 154 6.14 0.46 7.78
CA ALA A 154 4.68 0.38 7.67
C ALA A 154 4.06 -0.16 8.97
N LEU A 155 4.62 -1.23 9.53
CA LEU A 155 4.17 -1.83 10.80
C LEU A 155 4.36 -0.93 12.02
N ARG A 156 5.24 0.07 11.95
CA ARG A 156 5.36 1.11 13.00
C ARG A 156 4.29 2.18 12.91
N TYR A 157 3.67 2.33 11.74
CA TYR A 157 2.70 3.38 11.50
C TYR A 157 1.28 2.96 11.87
N ASN A 158 0.90 1.71 11.57
CA ASN A 158 -0.41 1.17 11.87
C ASN A 158 -0.35 -0.37 11.89
N ASP A 159 -1.37 -0.98 12.50
CA ASP A 159 -1.62 -2.41 12.40
C ASP A 159 -2.28 -2.70 11.05
N TRP A 160 -1.54 -3.32 10.14
CA TRP A 160 -2.00 -3.67 8.80
C TRP A 160 -2.42 -5.13 8.76
N ASP A 161 -3.57 -5.41 8.14
CA ASP A 161 -4.05 -6.77 7.91
C ASP A 161 -3.32 -7.40 6.72
N CYS A 162 -2.83 -6.58 5.79
CA CYS A 162 -2.12 -7.03 4.61
C CYS A 162 -0.95 -6.13 4.20
N LEU A 163 0.16 -6.75 3.79
CA LEU A 163 1.35 -6.08 3.27
C LEU A 163 1.56 -6.49 1.80
N ILE A 164 1.39 -5.54 0.89
CA ILE A 164 1.61 -5.76 -0.55
C ILE A 164 2.99 -5.23 -0.95
N LEU A 165 3.85 -6.13 -1.41
CA LEU A 165 5.17 -5.80 -1.95
C LEU A 165 5.04 -5.56 -3.46
N HIS A 166 5.19 -4.31 -3.88
CA HIS A 166 4.76 -3.90 -5.22
C HIS A 166 5.88 -3.20 -5.99
N ASP A 167 6.13 -3.60 -7.23
CA ASP A 167 7.11 -2.93 -8.09
C ASP A 167 6.56 -1.63 -8.68
N VAL A 168 7.44 -0.66 -8.91
CA VAL A 168 7.01 0.67 -9.39
C VAL A 168 6.49 0.67 -10.83
N ASP A 169 6.78 -0.38 -11.60
CA ASP A 169 6.49 -0.52 -13.03
C ASP A 169 5.44 -1.57 -13.37
N LEU A 170 4.78 -2.18 -12.37
CA LEU A 170 3.64 -3.06 -12.59
C LEU A 170 2.35 -2.29 -12.38
N ILE A 171 1.37 -2.41 -13.28
CA ILE A 171 0.05 -1.77 -13.13
C ILE A 171 -1.01 -2.85 -13.26
N PRO A 172 -1.94 -2.98 -12.30
CA PRO A 172 -3.01 -3.97 -12.41
C PRO A 172 -4.01 -3.55 -13.49
N GLU A 173 -4.30 -4.45 -14.43
CA GLU A 173 -5.21 -4.22 -15.55
C GLU A 173 -6.64 -4.69 -15.27
N ASN A 174 -6.91 -5.30 -14.13
CA ASN A 174 -8.25 -5.77 -13.77
C ASN A 174 -8.46 -5.63 -12.27
N ASP A 175 -9.49 -4.88 -11.86
CA ASP A 175 -9.75 -4.61 -10.43
C ASP A 175 -10.51 -5.72 -9.70
N TYR A 176 -10.82 -6.83 -10.39
CA TYR A 176 -11.11 -8.12 -9.75
C TYR A 176 -9.84 -8.76 -9.13
N ASN A 177 -8.64 -8.31 -9.49
CA ASN A 177 -7.43 -8.68 -8.77
C ASN A 177 -7.35 -7.92 -7.43
N LEU A 178 -7.91 -8.51 -6.38
CA LEU A 178 -7.99 -7.85 -5.07
C LEU A 178 -6.61 -7.70 -4.41
N TYR A 179 -6.28 -6.48 -3.98
CA TYR A 179 -5.06 -6.14 -3.23
C TYR A 179 -5.27 -6.38 -1.73
N ILE A 180 -5.58 -7.63 -1.43
CA ILE A 180 -5.77 -8.19 -0.10
C ILE A 180 -4.93 -9.45 0.04
N CYS A 181 -4.63 -9.82 1.28
CA CYS A 181 -3.89 -11.03 1.59
C CYS A 181 -4.88 -12.20 1.75
N ASP A 182 -4.38 -13.40 1.50
CA ASP A 182 -5.08 -14.63 1.87
C ASP A 182 -4.68 -15.01 3.30
N ASP A 183 -5.60 -15.63 4.04
CA ASP A 183 -5.39 -15.96 5.46
C ASP A 183 -4.38 -17.10 5.67
N TYR A 184 -4.15 -17.93 4.66
CA TYR A 184 -3.36 -19.16 4.78
C TYR A 184 -2.05 -19.12 4.00
N TYR A 185 -2.04 -18.48 2.82
CA TYR A 185 -0.89 -18.55 1.91
C TYR A 185 -0.46 -17.19 1.35
N PRO A 186 0.84 -16.99 1.06
CA PRO A 186 1.29 -15.83 0.32
C PRO A 186 0.66 -15.76 -1.07
N LYS A 187 0.10 -14.61 -1.43
CA LYS A 187 -0.54 -14.38 -2.73
C LYS A 187 0.42 -13.73 -3.72
N HIS A 188 0.60 -14.33 -4.89
CA HIS A 188 1.30 -13.72 -6.01
C HIS A 188 0.32 -12.93 -6.89
N LEU A 189 0.30 -11.60 -6.76
CA LEU A 189 -0.67 -10.73 -7.45
C LEU A 189 -0.39 -10.52 -8.95
N SER A 190 0.87 -10.58 -9.37
CA SER A 190 1.32 -10.34 -10.75
C SER A 190 1.61 -11.65 -11.48
N SER A 191 0.62 -12.56 -11.51
CA SER A 191 0.78 -13.90 -12.09
C SER A 191 0.86 -13.90 -13.62
N ALA A 192 0.24 -12.92 -14.29
CA ALA A 192 0.27 -12.77 -15.74
C ALA A 192 0.64 -11.33 -16.09
N MET A 193 1.79 -11.13 -16.74
CA MET A 193 2.30 -9.81 -17.11
C MET A 193 2.39 -9.68 -18.63
N ASP A 194 2.09 -8.48 -19.14
CA ASP A 194 2.17 -8.11 -20.56
C ASP A 194 3.56 -8.35 -21.16
N LYS A 195 4.61 -8.05 -20.40
CA LYS A 195 6.02 -8.27 -20.77
C LYS A 195 6.34 -9.75 -21.07
N PHE A 196 5.59 -10.67 -20.48
CA PHE A 196 5.68 -12.11 -20.74
C PHE A 196 4.53 -12.62 -21.60
N GLN A 197 3.79 -11.73 -22.27
CA GLN A 197 2.64 -12.06 -23.11
C GLN A 197 1.56 -12.86 -22.35
N TYR A 198 1.42 -12.58 -21.05
CA TYR A 198 0.49 -13.28 -20.15
C TYR A 198 0.73 -14.79 -20.05
N ARG A 199 1.98 -15.23 -20.24
CA ARG A 199 2.43 -16.61 -20.07
C ARG A 199 3.31 -16.79 -18.83
#